data_AF-A0A399ZK27-F1
#
_entry.id   AF-A0A399ZK27-F1
#
_cell.length_a   1.000
_cell.length_b   1.000
_cell.length_c   1.000
_cell.angle_alpha   90.00
_cell.angle_beta   90.00
_cell.angle_gamma   90.00
#
_symmetry.space_group_name_H-M   'P 1'
#
loop_
_entity.id
_entity.type
_entity.pdbx_description
1 polymer ?
#
loop_
_entity_poly.entity_id
_entity_poly.type
_entity_poly.pdbx_seq_one_letter_code
_entity_poly.pdbx_strand_id
1 'polypeptide(L)'
;MSFPTTFAREPAQTAQAKPFILPFAAPPGPDTWLFGQMYGNTTGAYSNRRNFYAAGQGLHFGLDLSAPCGTEIVALGDGVVVGADGPWGSAPHNLLINHENGWMSMYGHLLETPKLKAGDRVRQGQVVALSGDPDSTCHSRPHLHLEIRDAKNTKFVNPINLIDADWDTLALVGQFGRGFERDLAAPRQWQTLYDQPDGLRGGPFLNEYHEPWPPAFPFR
;
A
#
# COMPACT_ATOMS: atom_id res chain seq x y z
N MET A 1 -23.66 54.63 0.53
CA MET A 1 -22.46 53.79 0.70
C MET A 1 -22.78 52.45 0.05
N SER A 2 -22.14 52.15 -1.08
CA SER A 2 -22.38 50.93 -1.86
C SER A 2 -21.18 50.01 -1.66
N PHE A 3 -21.40 48.81 -1.14
CA PHE A 3 -20.34 47.79 -1.03
C PHE A 3 -20.26 47.01 -2.34
N PRO A 4 -19.07 46.87 -2.95
CA PRO A 4 -18.92 46.06 -4.14
C PRO A 4 -18.63 44.59 -3.80
N THR A 5 -19.32 43.74 -4.56
CA THR A 5 -18.78 42.58 -5.26
C THR A 5 -18.48 41.31 -4.48
N THR A 6 -19.42 40.37 -4.64
CA THR A 6 -19.28 38.92 -4.73
C THR A 6 -17.86 38.43 -5.08
N PHE A 7 -17.25 37.66 -4.18
CA PHE A 7 -16.13 36.80 -4.54
C PHE A 7 -16.63 35.68 -5.46
N ALA A 8 -16.33 35.79 -6.75
CA ALA A 8 -16.45 34.67 -7.67
C ALA A 8 -15.41 33.62 -7.24
N ARG A 9 -15.91 32.43 -6.86
CA ARG A 9 -15.08 31.27 -6.54
C ARG A 9 -14.42 30.82 -7.86
N GLU A 10 -13.09 30.83 -7.91
CA GLU A 10 -12.36 30.20 -9.01
C GLU A 10 -12.82 28.75 -9.17
N PRO A 11 -12.94 28.24 -10.42
CA PRO A 11 -13.23 26.84 -10.64
C PRO A 11 -12.10 26.01 -10.00
N ALA A 12 -12.47 25.07 -9.14
CA ALA A 12 -11.53 24.13 -8.56
C ALA A 12 -10.75 23.46 -9.70
N GLN A 13 -9.41 23.48 -9.62
CA GLN A 13 -8.57 22.65 -10.49
C GLN A 13 -9.12 21.23 -10.46
N THR A 14 -9.49 20.69 -11.62
CA THR A 14 -9.93 19.30 -11.74
C THR A 14 -8.82 18.43 -11.18
N ALA A 15 -9.03 17.84 -10.00
CA ALA A 15 -8.11 16.86 -9.43
C ALA A 15 -7.84 15.82 -10.52
N GLN A 16 -6.56 15.63 -10.85
CA GLN A 16 -6.15 14.61 -11.81
C GLN A 16 -6.69 13.26 -11.32
N ALA A 17 -7.47 12.58 -12.17
CA ALA A 17 -8.04 11.28 -11.82
C ALA A 17 -6.92 10.31 -11.44
N LYS A 18 -7.08 9.63 -10.30
CA LYS A 18 -6.13 8.63 -9.84
C LYS A 18 -6.11 7.46 -10.84
N PRO A 19 -4.92 6.95 -11.24
CA PRO A 19 -4.83 6.04 -12.38
C PRO A 19 -5.19 4.58 -12.10
N PHE A 20 -5.38 4.19 -10.83
CA PHE A 20 -5.58 2.80 -10.45
C PHE A 20 -6.90 2.57 -9.73
N ILE A 21 -7.46 1.37 -9.88
CA ILE A 21 -8.61 0.87 -9.10
C ILE A 21 -8.13 0.09 -7.87
N LEU A 22 -9.06 -0.32 -6.99
CA LEU A 22 -8.78 -1.27 -5.92
C LEU A 22 -8.43 -2.67 -6.46
N PRO A 23 -7.60 -3.47 -5.73
CA PRO A 23 -7.16 -4.79 -6.17
C PRO A 23 -8.20 -5.91 -5.96
N PHE A 24 -9.44 -5.57 -5.60
CA PHE A 24 -10.54 -6.53 -5.42
C PHE A 24 -11.78 -6.05 -6.19
N ALA A 25 -12.47 -6.98 -6.85
CA ALA A 25 -13.71 -6.67 -7.55
C ALA A 25 -14.91 -6.56 -6.60
N ALA A 26 -14.89 -7.31 -5.49
CA ALA A 26 -15.94 -7.26 -4.47
C ALA A 26 -15.78 -6.02 -3.58
N PRO A 27 -16.88 -5.44 -3.05
CA PRO A 27 -16.81 -4.39 -2.04
C PRO A 27 -16.15 -4.89 -0.74
N PRO A 28 -15.57 -3.99 0.08
CA PRO A 28 -14.99 -4.36 1.36
C PRO A 28 -16.06 -4.86 2.34
N GLY A 29 -15.70 -5.85 3.16
CA GLY A 29 -16.62 -6.56 4.03
C GLY A 29 -15.91 -7.62 4.87
N PRO A 30 -16.52 -8.07 5.98
CA PRO A 30 -15.92 -9.04 6.89
C PRO A 30 -15.69 -10.42 6.26
N ASP A 31 -16.37 -10.73 5.15
CA ASP A 31 -16.25 -11.97 4.37
C ASP A 31 -15.46 -11.79 3.06
N THR A 32 -15.07 -10.56 2.72
CA THR A 32 -14.32 -10.26 1.50
C THR A 32 -12.93 -9.73 1.83
N TRP A 33 -12.80 -8.43 2.03
CA TRP A 33 -11.55 -7.79 2.39
C TRP A 33 -11.77 -6.53 3.23
N LEU A 34 -10.79 -6.22 4.07
CA LEU A 34 -10.75 -5.02 4.90
C LEU A 34 -9.39 -4.34 4.77
N PHE A 35 -9.35 -3.02 4.94
CA PHE A 35 -8.09 -2.30 4.99
C PHE A 35 -7.34 -2.66 6.28
N GLY A 36 -6.25 -3.40 6.14
CA GLY A 36 -5.45 -3.91 7.24
C GLY A 36 -4.46 -2.86 7.73
N GLN A 37 -3.26 -2.87 7.15
CA GLN A 37 -2.16 -2.00 7.55
C GLN A 37 -1.90 -0.91 6.49
N MET A 38 -1.79 0.32 6.97
CA MET A 38 -1.54 1.52 6.16
C MET A 38 -0.09 1.56 5.65
N TYR A 39 0.14 2.24 4.53
CA TYR A 39 1.48 2.60 4.06
C TYR A 39 2.15 3.57 5.03
N GLY A 40 3.48 3.54 5.11
CA GLY A 40 4.29 4.52 5.84
C GLY A 40 4.64 4.09 7.26
N ASN A 41 4.74 5.09 8.14
CA ASN A 41 5.31 4.92 9.48
C ASN A 41 4.28 4.42 10.49
N THR A 42 3.61 3.30 10.21
CA THR A 42 2.69 2.70 11.18
C THR A 42 3.45 2.30 12.44
N THR A 43 2.79 2.25 13.59
CA THR A 43 3.45 1.75 14.82
C THR A 43 3.96 0.32 14.64
N GLY A 44 3.25 -0.48 13.82
CA GLY A 44 3.66 -1.82 13.41
C GLY A 44 4.99 -1.81 12.64
N ALA A 45 5.09 -0.91 11.67
CA ALA A 45 6.29 -0.68 10.88
C ALA A 45 7.46 -0.24 11.74
N TYR A 46 7.24 0.77 12.58
CA TYR A 46 8.29 1.34 13.43
C TYR A 46 8.91 0.31 14.38
N SER A 47 8.09 -0.49 15.07
CA SER A 47 8.63 -1.52 15.97
C SER A 47 9.30 -2.68 15.24
N ASN A 48 8.97 -2.95 13.97
CA ASN A 48 9.62 -3.95 13.13
C ASN A 48 10.58 -3.35 12.07
N ARG A 49 10.98 -2.09 12.23
CA ARG A 49 11.73 -1.34 11.19
C ARG A 49 13.05 -1.98 10.80
N ARG A 50 13.67 -2.71 11.73
CA ARG A 50 14.94 -3.42 11.55
C ARG A 50 14.79 -4.85 11.00
N ASN A 51 13.56 -5.35 10.94
CA ASN A 51 13.23 -6.70 10.52
C ASN A 51 12.51 -6.63 9.16
N PHE A 52 11.20 -6.86 9.15
CA PHE A 52 10.36 -6.94 7.95
C PHE A 52 10.43 -5.70 7.06
N TYR A 53 10.67 -4.53 7.64
CA TYR A 53 10.59 -3.25 6.95
C TYR A 53 11.95 -2.61 6.63
N ALA A 54 13.06 -3.32 6.87
CA ALA A 54 14.39 -2.75 6.68
C ALA A 54 14.67 -2.33 5.23
N ALA A 55 14.11 -3.04 4.25
CA ALA A 55 14.30 -2.75 2.83
C ALA A 55 13.64 -1.43 2.37
N GLY A 56 12.60 -0.96 3.05
CA GLY A 56 11.89 0.29 2.75
C GLY A 56 12.13 1.38 3.79
N GLN A 57 13.37 1.51 4.26
CA GLN A 57 13.78 2.54 5.22
C GLN A 57 13.02 2.52 6.54
N GLY A 58 12.54 1.34 6.97
CA GLY A 58 11.81 1.17 8.22
C GLY A 58 10.32 1.49 8.15
N LEU A 59 9.80 1.82 6.97
CA LEU A 59 8.38 2.08 6.72
C LEU A 59 7.67 0.83 6.22
N HIS A 60 6.36 0.76 6.42
CA HIS A 60 5.55 -0.17 5.66
C HIS A 60 5.43 0.35 4.23
N PHE A 61 6.16 -0.25 3.30
CA PHE A 61 6.29 0.26 1.92
C PHE A 61 5.23 -0.29 0.95
N GLY A 62 4.07 -0.67 1.50
CA GLY A 62 2.88 -1.12 0.78
C GLY A 62 1.61 -0.88 1.59
N LEU A 63 0.49 -1.43 1.13
CA LEU A 63 -0.76 -1.55 1.86
C LEU A 63 -1.02 -3.03 2.14
N ASP A 64 -1.46 -3.35 3.35
CA ASP A 64 -1.95 -4.69 3.66
C ASP A 64 -3.47 -4.66 3.65
N LEU A 65 -4.07 -5.49 2.80
CA LEU A 65 -5.51 -5.63 2.66
C LEU A 65 -5.87 -7.03 3.15
N SER A 66 -6.43 -7.12 4.36
CA SER A 66 -6.84 -8.38 4.97
C SER A 66 -7.92 -9.02 4.12
N ALA A 67 -7.72 -10.28 3.73
CA ALA A 67 -8.65 -11.03 2.90
C ALA A 67 -8.43 -12.53 3.15
N PRO A 68 -9.49 -13.36 3.17
CA PRO A 68 -9.33 -14.81 3.22
C PRO A 68 -8.39 -15.29 2.12
N CYS A 69 -7.59 -16.33 2.39
CA CYS A 69 -6.84 -16.99 1.34
C CYS A 69 -7.76 -17.43 0.19
N GLY A 70 -7.30 -17.29 -1.05
CA GLY A 70 -8.08 -17.66 -2.23
C GLY A 70 -9.01 -16.55 -2.74
N THR A 71 -9.02 -15.36 -2.13
CA THR A 71 -9.77 -14.22 -2.66
C THR A 71 -9.13 -13.75 -3.96
N GLU A 72 -9.94 -13.55 -5.00
CA GLU A 72 -9.46 -13.10 -6.30
C GLU A 72 -8.88 -11.68 -6.22
N ILE A 73 -7.65 -11.52 -6.71
CA ILE A 73 -6.96 -10.24 -6.83
C ILE A 73 -6.97 -9.81 -8.29
N VAL A 74 -7.35 -8.56 -8.54
CA VAL A 74 -7.40 -7.98 -9.88
C VAL A 74 -6.25 -7.00 -10.12
N ALA A 75 -5.84 -6.86 -11.39
CA ALA A 75 -4.87 -5.86 -11.80
C ALA A 75 -5.40 -4.44 -11.57
N LEU A 76 -4.60 -3.60 -10.92
CA LEU A 76 -4.92 -2.21 -10.62
C LEU A 76 -5.15 -1.34 -11.86
N GLY A 77 -4.53 -1.70 -12.98
CA GLY A 77 -4.51 -0.96 -14.23
C GLY A 77 -3.99 -1.83 -15.38
N ASP A 78 -4.13 -1.35 -16.61
CA ASP A 78 -3.55 -2.01 -17.79
C ASP A 78 -2.02 -2.10 -17.67
N GLY A 79 -1.43 -3.20 -18.13
CA GLY A 79 0.01 -3.39 -18.01
C GLY A 79 0.56 -4.67 -18.62
N VAL A 80 1.85 -4.86 -18.39
CA VAL A 80 2.61 -6.03 -18.81
C VAL A 80 3.26 -6.67 -17.58
N VAL A 81 3.06 -7.98 -17.44
CA VAL A 81 3.65 -8.76 -16.36
C VAL A 81 5.17 -8.74 -16.50
N VAL A 82 5.87 -8.34 -15.45
CA VAL A 82 7.33 -8.43 -15.35
C VAL A 82 7.74 -9.85 -14.97
N GLY A 83 6.97 -10.48 -14.08
CA GLY A 83 7.11 -11.89 -13.74
C GLY A 83 6.42 -12.22 -12.42
N ALA A 84 6.49 -13.50 -12.06
CA ALA A 84 6.02 -14.07 -10.80
C ALA A 84 7.20 -14.67 -10.03
N ASP A 85 7.10 -14.67 -8.70
CA ASP A 85 8.08 -15.23 -7.75
C ASP A 85 9.53 -14.74 -7.98
N GLY A 86 9.66 -13.46 -8.30
CA GLY A 86 10.94 -12.80 -8.46
C GLY A 86 11.53 -12.32 -7.14
N PRO A 87 12.76 -11.78 -7.16
CA PRO A 87 13.45 -11.24 -5.98
C PRO A 87 12.90 -9.86 -5.57
N TRP A 88 11.58 -9.76 -5.40
CA TRP A 88 10.87 -8.52 -5.12
C TRP A 88 10.37 -8.40 -3.69
N GLY A 89 10.48 -9.46 -2.88
CA GLY A 89 10.02 -9.51 -1.49
C GLY A 89 8.66 -10.20 -1.34
N SER A 90 8.08 -10.08 -0.15
CA SER A 90 6.70 -10.48 0.17
C SER A 90 6.35 -11.93 -0.22
N ALA A 91 7.19 -12.86 0.23
CA ALA A 91 7.01 -14.31 0.14
C ALA A 91 5.66 -14.77 0.76
N PRO A 92 5.12 -15.96 0.45
CA PRO A 92 5.74 -17.03 -0.34
C PRO A 92 5.78 -16.73 -1.84
N HIS A 93 4.76 -16.04 -2.36
CA HIS A 93 4.59 -15.80 -3.79
C HIS A 93 4.32 -14.33 -4.08
N ASN A 94 4.79 -13.86 -5.23
CA ASN A 94 4.61 -12.47 -5.65
C ASN A 94 4.40 -12.32 -7.16
N LEU A 95 3.80 -11.20 -7.55
CA LEU A 95 3.57 -10.80 -8.94
C LEU A 95 4.00 -9.35 -9.11
N LEU A 96 4.76 -9.04 -10.16
CA LEU A 96 5.10 -7.67 -10.52
C LEU A 96 4.53 -7.34 -11.90
N ILE A 97 3.81 -6.23 -11.99
CA ILE A 97 3.19 -5.72 -13.24
C ILE A 97 3.70 -4.32 -13.49
N ASN A 98 4.17 -4.06 -14.72
CA ASN A 98 4.56 -2.74 -15.18
C ASN A 98 3.41 -2.09 -15.96
N HIS A 99 2.97 -0.92 -15.50
CA HIS A 99 1.84 -0.21 -16.07
C HIS A 99 2.28 0.85 -17.08
N GLU A 100 1.39 1.18 -18.01
CA GLU A 100 1.67 2.13 -19.10
C GLU A 100 1.89 3.57 -18.59
N ASN A 101 1.45 3.87 -17.37
CA ASN A 101 1.62 5.17 -16.71
C ASN A 101 2.98 5.36 -16.02
N GLY A 102 3.90 4.39 -16.15
CA GLY A 102 5.27 4.47 -15.61
C GLY A 102 5.41 4.00 -14.15
N TRP A 103 4.35 3.46 -13.55
CA TRP A 103 4.39 2.80 -12.24
C TRP A 103 4.39 1.28 -12.38
N MET A 104 4.92 0.59 -11.38
CA MET A 104 4.76 -0.86 -11.23
C MET A 104 3.93 -1.17 -9.99
N SER A 105 3.04 -2.15 -10.08
CA SER A 105 2.35 -2.72 -8.92
C SER A 105 2.98 -4.06 -8.54
N MET A 106 3.27 -4.27 -7.25
CA MET A 106 3.71 -5.56 -6.72
C MET A 106 2.62 -6.13 -5.81
N TYR A 107 2.20 -7.37 -6.07
CA TYR A 107 1.24 -8.12 -5.26
C TYR A 107 2.00 -9.23 -4.55
N GLY A 108 2.01 -9.22 -3.22
CA GLY A 108 2.75 -10.14 -2.37
C GLY A 108 1.85 -10.98 -1.47
N HIS A 109 2.48 -11.96 -0.80
CA HIS A 109 1.83 -12.95 0.06
C HIS A 109 0.76 -13.76 -0.67
N LEU A 110 0.96 -14.01 -1.97
CA LEU A 110 -0.03 -14.71 -2.80
C LEU A 110 -0.14 -16.19 -2.39
N LEU A 111 -1.32 -16.79 -2.61
CA LEU A 111 -1.60 -18.18 -2.21
C LEU A 111 -0.73 -19.19 -2.94
N GLU A 112 -0.53 -18.96 -4.24
CA GLU A 112 0.22 -19.81 -5.14
C GLU A 112 0.93 -18.95 -6.18
N THR A 113 1.95 -19.50 -6.85
CA THR A 113 2.60 -18.84 -7.97
C THR A 113 1.56 -18.49 -9.05
N PRO A 114 1.41 -17.21 -9.42
CA PRO A 114 0.55 -16.80 -10.52
C PRO A 114 0.86 -17.55 -11.81
N LYS A 115 -0.18 -17.92 -12.56
CA LYS A 115 -0.03 -18.60 -13.87
C LYS A 115 0.50 -17.68 -14.98
N LEU A 116 0.52 -16.37 -14.72
CA LEU A 116 1.00 -15.34 -15.62
C LEU A 116 2.53 -15.37 -15.75
N LYS A 117 3.02 -15.03 -16.93
CA LYS A 117 4.45 -15.04 -17.28
C LYS A 117 4.92 -13.66 -17.70
N ALA A 118 6.23 -13.45 -17.61
CA ALA A 118 6.87 -12.23 -18.11
C ALA A 118 6.48 -11.96 -19.57
N GLY A 119 5.99 -10.76 -19.86
CA GLY A 119 5.52 -10.35 -21.18
C GLY A 119 4.01 -10.51 -21.41
N ASP A 120 3.29 -11.21 -20.53
CA ASP A 120 1.83 -11.30 -20.63
C ASP A 120 1.19 -9.93 -20.41
N ARG A 121 0.22 -9.58 -21.26
CA ARG A 121 -0.59 -8.37 -21.09
C ARG A 121 -1.76 -8.65 -20.15
N VAL A 122 -2.02 -7.71 -19.26
CA VAL A 122 -3.19 -7.72 -18.39
C VAL A 122 -4.00 -6.45 -18.59
N ARG A 123 -5.30 -6.54 -18.34
CA ARG A 123 -6.21 -5.39 -18.32
C ARG A 123 -6.57 -5.02 -16.89
N GLN A 124 -6.86 -3.75 -16.65
CA GLN A 124 -7.45 -3.28 -15.41
C GLN A 124 -8.68 -4.13 -15.05
N GLY A 125 -8.74 -4.61 -13.80
CA GLY A 125 -9.84 -5.45 -13.31
C GLY A 125 -9.74 -6.93 -13.72
N GLN A 126 -8.75 -7.34 -14.51
CA GLN A 126 -8.49 -8.74 -14.79
C GLN A 126 -7.97 -9.45 -13.54
N VAL A 127 -8.49 -10.63 -13.21
CA VAL A 127 -7.93 -11.48 -12.15
C VAL A 127 -6.51 -11.92 -12.51
N VAL A 128 -5.57 -11.67 -11.61
CA VAL A 128 -4.13 -11.94 -11.83
C VAL A 128 -3.53 -12.86 -10.78
N ALA A 129 -4.13 -12.95 -9.59
CA ALA A 129 -3.63 -13.76 -8.49
C ALA A 129 -4.75 -14.08 -7.47
N LEU A 130 -4.40 -14.87 -6.46
CA LEU A 130 -5.22 -15.15 -5.29
C LEU A 130 -4.51 -14.67 -4.03
N SER A 131 -5.22 -14.03 -3.11
CA SER A 131 -4.67 -13.63 -1.80
C SER A 131 -4.24 -14.84 -1.01
N GLY A 132 -3.16 -14.71 -0.25
CA GLY A 132 -2.63 -15.79 0.58
C GLY A 132 -2.30 -15.30 1.97
N ASP A 133 -1.21 -15.85 2.51
CA ASP A 133 -0.74 -15.62 3.87
C ASP A 133 0.80 -15.65 3.85
N PRO A 134 1.50 -14.71 4.50
CA PRO A 134 2.96 -14.70 4.51
C PRO A 134 3.59 -15.96 5.11
N ASP A 135 2.88 -16.65 6.01
CA ASP A 135 3.33 -17.89 6.65
C ASP A 135 2.84 -19.15 5.91
N SER A 136 2.14 -18.99 4.78
CA SER A 136 1.52 -20.07 4.00
C SER A 136 0.53 -20.94 4.78
N THR A 137 -0.04 -20.41 5.87
CA THR A 137 -0.94 -21.18 6.76
C THR A 137 -2.42 -20.93 6.50
N CYS A 138 -2.74 -19.76 5.94
CA CYS A 138 -4.11 -19.25 5.82
C CYS A 138 -4.87 -19.08 7.15
N HIS A 139 -4.16 -19.11 8.27
CA HIS A 139 -4.71 -18.95 9.62
C HIS A 139 -3.90 -17.98 10.51
N SER A 140 -2.73 -17.53 10.07
CA SER A 140 -1.90 -16.54 10.77
C SER A 140 -2.43 -15.13 10.54
N ARG A 141 -2.20 -14.58 9.34
CA ARG A 141 -2.60 -13.23 8.94
C ARG A 141 -2.90 -13.19 7.43
N PRO A 142 -3.96 -13.85 6.93
CA PRO A 142 -4.27 -13.79 5.50
C PRO A 142 -4.51 -12.36 5.01
N HIS A 143 -3.72 -11.92 4.03
CA HIS A 143 -3.82 -10.60 3.42
C HIS A 143 -3.09 -10.54 2.07
N LEU A 144 -3.46 -9.55 1.26
CA LEU A 144 -2.64 -9.07 0.15
C LEU A 144 -1.73 -7.96 0.66
N HIS A 145 -0.42 -8.08 0.41
CA HIS A 145 0.50 -6.95 0.49
C HIS A 145 0.65 -6.31 -0.90
N LEU A 146 0.24 -5.05 -1.03
CA LEU A 146 0.23 -4.32 -2.29
C LEU A 146 1.19 -3.13 -2.25
N GLU A 147 2.13 -3.09 -3.18
CA GLU A 147 3.04 -1.96 -3.33
C GLU A 147 2.86 -1.26 -4.67
N ILE A 148 3.12 0.05 -4.71
CA ILE A 148 3.40 0.78 -5.94
C ILE A 148 4.86 1.22 -5.93
N ARG A 149 5.55 0.97 -7.04
CA ARG A 149 6.98 1.24 -7.21
C ARG A 149 7.23 2.07 -8.46
N ASP A 150 8.29 2.84 -8.45
CA ASP A 150 8.78 3.48 -9.68
C ASP A 150 9.24 2.44 -10.72
N ALA A 151 9.28 2.82 -11.99
CA ALA A 151 9.70 1.93 -13.09
C ALA A 151 11.11 1.32 -12.93
N LYS A 152 11.93 1.87 -12.03
CA LYS A 152 13.29 1.38 -11.73
C LYS A 152 13.34 0.40 -10.55
N ASN A 153 12.22 0.15 -9.88
CA ASN A 153 12.14 -0.70 -8.68
C ASN A 153 13.03 -0.20 -7.52
N THR A 154 13.29 1.11 -7.47
CA THR A 154 14.16 1.77 -6.48
C THR A 154 13.38 2.56 -5.44
N LYS A 155 12.18 3.01 -5.78
CA LYS A 155 11.33 3.83 -4.91
C LYS A 155 9.96 3.19 -4.72
N PHE A 156 9.49 3.16 -3.49
CA PHE A 156 8.14 2.80 -3.09
C PHE A 156 7.34 4.07 -2.82
N VAL A 157 6.12 4.14 -3.34
CA VAL A 157 5.25 5.32 -3.19
C VAL A 157 3.95 4.91 -2.52
N ASN A 158 3.32 5.85 -1.83
CA ASN A 158 2.07 5.61 -1.12
C ASN A 158 0.93 5.27 -2.10
N PRO A 159 0.39 4.03 -2.11
CA PRO A 159 -0.59 3.62 -3.11
C PRO A 159 -1.91 4.40 -3.03
N ILE A 160 -2.27 4.95 -1.87
CA ILE A 160 -3.54 5.69 -1.72
C ILE A 160 -3.59 6.95 -2.58
N ASN A 161 -2.42 7.52 -2.93
CA ASN A 161 -2.31 8.70 -3.78
C ASN A 161 -2.56 8.36 -5.25
N LEU A 162 -2.56 7.08 -5.62
CA LEU A 162 -2.67 6.60 -6.99
C LEU A 162 -3.88 5.69 -7.24
N ILE A 163 -4.51 5.17 -6.17
CA ILE A 163 -5.70 4.33 -6.26
C ILE A 163 -6.96 5.15 -5.90
N ASP A 164 -7.94 5.12 -6.80
CA ASP A 164 -9.24 5.76 -6.63
C ASP A 164 -10.13 4.95 -5.68
N ALA A 165 -10.24 5.43 -4.43
CA ALA A 165 -11.07 4.84 -3.39
C ALA A 165 -11.36 5.87 -2.28
N ASP A 166 -12.43 5.62 -1.53
CA ASP A 166 -12.72 6.34 -0.28
C ASP A 166 -11.87 5.78 0.87
N TRP A 167 -10.59 6.17 0.87
CA TRP A 167 -9.60 5.71 1.84
C TRP A 167 -9.94 6.10 3.28
N ASP A 168 -10.61 7.23 3.47
CA ASP A 168 -11.01 7.69 4.80
C ASP A 168 -12.08 6.75 5.39
N THR A 169 -13.09 6.38 4.60
CA THR A 169 -14.09 5.38 5.02
C THR A 169 -13.46 4.00 5.23
N LEU A 170 -12.58 3.56 4.33
CA LEU A 170 -11.90 2.26 4.45
C LEU A 170 -11.05 2.18 5.72
N ALA A 171 -10.39 3.27 6.11
CA ALA A 171 -9.56 3.33 7.31
C ALA A 171 -10.35 3.27 8.62
N LEU A 172 -11.66 3.54 8.61
CA LEU A 172 -12.52 3.43 9.79
C LEU A 172 -12.89 1.98 10.14
N VAL A 173 -12.82 1.05 9.17
CA VAL A 173 -13.35 -0.32 9.31
C VAL A 173 -12.22 -1.37 9.32
N GLY A 174 -11.00 -0.94 9.61
CA GLY A 174 -9.79 -1.78 9.52
C GLY A 174 -9.40 -2.54 10.78
N GLN A 175 -8.65 -3.64 10.59
CA GLN A 175 -8.22 -4.57 11.65
C GLN A 175 -6.87 -4.21 12.29
N PHE A 176 -5.97 -3.52 11.56
CA PHE A 176 -4.59 -3.23 11.99
C PHE A 176 -4.31 -1.72 12.02
N GLY A 177 -4.84 -1.00 13.00
CA GLY A 177 -4.66 0.46 13.06
C GLY A 177 -4.41 1.00 14.47
N ARG A 178 -3.21 0.83 15.03
CA ARG A 178 -2.72 1.69 16.13
C ARG A 178 -2.24 3.06 15.63
N GLY A 179 -2.57 3.41 14.37
CA GLY A 179 -2.19 4.64 13.71
C GLY A 179 -0.71 4.68 13.31
N PHE A 180 -0.22 5.89 13.13
CA PHE A 180 1.18 6.19 12.82
C PHE A 180 1.99 6.41 14.09
N GLU A 181 3.21 5.90 14.07
CA GLU A 181 4.24 6.28 15.01
C GLU A 181 4.62 7.76 14.76
N ARG A 182 4.88 8.50 15.82
CA ARG A 182 5.13 9.94 15.80
C ARG A 182 6.47 10.26 16.45
N ASP A 183 7.07 11.35 16.02
CA ASP A 183 8.17 11.98 16.74
C ASP A 183 7.63 13.19 17.50
N LEU A 184 7.74 13.22 18.82
CA LEU A 184 7.31 14.36 19.63
C LEU A 184 8.14 15.62 19.36
N ALA A 185 9.36 15.48 18.80
CA ALA A 185 10.15 16.60 18.32
C ALA A 185 9.63 17.20 17.01
N ALA A 186 8.85 16.44 16.23
CA ALA A 186 8.25 16.87 14.96
C ALA A 186 6.76 16.44 14.86
N PRO A 187 5.89 16.95 15.75
CA PRO A 187 4.55 16.38 15.98
C PRO A 187 3.55 16.60 14.84
N ARG A 188 3.95 17.26 13.75
CA ARG A 188 3.13 17.49 12.55
C ARG A 188 3.57 16.67 11.35
N GLN A 189 4.64 15.89 11.47
CA GLN A 189 5.16 15.07 10.40
C GLN A 189 4.43 13.72 10.37
N TRP A 190 3.93 13.32 9.20
CA TRP A 190 3.40 11.97 8.91
C TRP A 190 2.23 11.59 9.82
N GLN A 191 1.28 12.51 9.96
CA GLN A 191 0.15 12.37 10.90
C GLN A 191 -1.07 11.66 10.28
N THR A 192 -1.09 11.49 8.97
CA THR A 192 -2.27 11.06 8.20
C THR A 192 -1.90 9.98 7.19
N LEU A 193 -2.92 9.39 6.55
CA LEU A 193 -2.72 8.45 5.45
C LEU A 193 -1.92 9.09 4.30
N TYR A 194 -2.14 10.38 4.03
CA TYR A 194 -1.73 11.05 2.79
C TYR A 194 -0.35 11.71 2.85
N ASP A 195 0.17 12.00 4.05
CA ASP A 195 1.43 12.72 4.25
C ASP A 195 2.62 11.79 4.57
N GLN A 196 2.45 10.48 4.43
CA GLN A 196 3.53 9.51 4.57
C GLN A 196 4.57 9.68 3.44
N PRO A 197 5.88 9.57 3.75
CA PRO A 197 6.94 9.83 2.78
C PRO A 197 7.11 8.64 1.82
N ASP A 198 7.62 8.91 0.61
CA ASP A 198 8.14 7.85 -0.26
C ASP A 198 9.31 7.12 0.42
N GLY A 199 9.44 5.82 0.15
CA GLY A 199 10.56 4.99 0.62
C GLY A 199 11.54 4.64 -0.51
N LEU A 200 12.81 4.49 -0.19
CA LEU A 200 13.87 4.06 -1.09
C LEU A 200 14.40 2.69 -0.71
N ARG A 201 14.57 1.81 -1.70
CA ARG A 201 15.13 0.48 -1.50
C ARG A 201 16.54 0.58 -0.92
N GLY A 202 16.72 0.06 0.31
CA GLY A 202 18.02 0.01 0.98
C GLY A 202 18.60 1.36 1.41
N GLY A 203 17.79 2.42 1.44
CA GLY A 203 18.20 3.71 2.01
C GLY A 203 18.33 3.67 3.55
N PRO A 204 18.86 4.74 4.17
CA PRO A 204 18.90 4.87 5.63
C PRO A 204 17.48 4.91 6.21
N PHE A 205 17.28 4.51 7.46
CA PHE A 205 15.95 4.60 8.08
C PHE A 205 15.44 6.04 8.15
N LEU A 206 14.17 6.23 7.80
CA LEU A 206 13.50 7.53 7.82
C LEU A 206 12.87 7.84 9.18
N ASN A 207 12.66 6.83 10.01
CA ASN A 207 11.97 6.90 11.28
C ASN A 207 12.89 6.61 12.48
N GLU A 208 14.11 7.14 12.48
CA GLU A 208 14.98 7.09 13.67
C GLU A 208 14.65 8.23 14.65
N TYR A 209 13.50 8.11 15.30
CA TYR A 209 13.01 9.15 16.21
C TYR A 209 13.75 9.18 17.54
N HIS A 210 14.03 10.40 18.01
CA HIS A 210 14.58 10.66 19.33
C HIS A 210 13.50 10.52 20.42
N GLU A 211 12.29 11.02 20.15
CA GLU A 211 11.16 11.00 21.08
C GLU A 211 9.94 10.28 20.47
N PRO A 212 10.00 8.95 20.27
CA PRO A 212 8.91 8.20 19.65
C PRO A 212 7.66 8.18 20.52
N TRP A 213 6.50 8.34 19.88
CA TRP A 213 5.20 8.14 20.49
C TRP A 213 4.26 7.37 19.54
N PRO A 214 3.60 6.30 20.01
CA PRO A 214 3.69 5.73 21.36
C PRO A 214 5.09 5.15 21.65
N PRO A 215 5.54 5.03 22.91
CA PRO A 215 6.87 4.54 23.19
C PRO A 215 7.10 3.18 22.53
N ALA A 216 8.25 3.00 21.87
CA ALA A 216 8.57 1.80 21.12
C ALA A 216 8.27 0.53 21.94
N PHE A 217 7.25 -0.22 21.55
CA PHE A 217 6.96 -1.50 22.20
C PHE A 217 7.68 -2.62 21.45
N PRO A 218 8.31 -3.57 22.16
CA PRO A 218 8.78 -4.79 21.51
C PRO A 218 7.55 -5.57 21.01
N PHE A 219 7.52 -5.89 19.71
CA PHE A 219 6.65 -6.96 19.24
C PHE A 219 7.11 -8.25 19.94
N ARG A 220 6.22 -8.84 20.73
CA ARG A 220 6.40 -10.18 21.29
C ARG A 220 5.91 -11.22 20.28
#